data_AF-A0A966TTR0-F1
#
_entry.id   AF-A0A966TTR0-F1
#
_cell.length_a   1.000
_cell.length_b   1.000
_cell.length_c   1.000
_cell.angle_alpha   90.00
_cell.angle_beta   90.00
_cell.angle_gamma   90.00
#
_symmetry.space_group_name_H-M   'P 1'
#
loop_
_entity.id
_entity.type
_entity.pdbx_description
1 polymer ?
#
loop_
_entity_poly.entity_id
_entity_poly.type
_entity_poly.pdbx_seq_one_letter_code
_entity_poly.pdbx_strand_id
1 'polypeptide(L)'
;MATEGNLQAPTRHPLDWQGEDFYNEESCFKELERIFDICHGCRRCVSLCGSFPTLFDLVDESESMEVDGVDKKDYWKVVDQCFMCDLCYMTKCPYTPPHEWNLDFPHTMLRAKAIKFKKGGVGSAEKFLASTDSHGSLAGIPIVVQTVNAVAKTKVAR
;
A
#
# COMPACT_ATOMS: atom_id res chain seq x y z
N MET A 1 3.57 30.48 -7.54
CA MET A 1 3.99 29.45 -8.51
C MET A 1 4.14 28.17 -7.72
N ALA A 2 3.30 27.16 -7.98
CA ALA A 2 3.49 25.86 -7.37
C ALA A 2 4.81 25.27 -7.89
N THR A 3 5.76 25.05 -6.99
CA THR A 3 7.02 24.36 -7.29
C THR A 3 6.79 22.86 -7.35
N GLU A 4 7.38 22.19 -8.33
CA GLU A 4 7.28 20.74 -8.49
C GLU A 4 7.92 20.01 -7.28
N GLY A 5 7.12 19.22 -6.55
CA GLY A 5 7.48 18.65 -5.25
C GLY A 5 8.62 17.62 -5.28
N ASN A 6 8.84 16.92 -6.39
CA ASN A 6 9.92 15.93 -6.54
C ASN A 6 11.30 16.53 -6.88
N LEU A 7 11.43 17.85 -7.05
CA LEU A 7 12.72 18.49 -7.31
C LEU A 7 13.57 18.68 -6.05
N GLN A 8 12.94 18.52 -4.88
CA GLN A 8 13.57 18.58 -3.57
C GLN A 8 13.13 17.37 -2.74
N ALA A 9 13.79 17.15 -1.60
CA ALA A 9 13.31 16.13 -0.67
C ALA A 9 11.91 16.54 -0.17
N PRO A 10 10.88 15.69 -0.34
CA PRO A 10 9.54 16.02 0.09
C PRO A 10 9.45 16.07 1.62
N THR A 11 8.59 16.95 2.14
CA THR A 11 8.34 17.00 3.59
C THR A 11 7.38 15.89 3.97
N ARG A 12 7.81 14.95 4.83
CA ARG A 12 6.94 13.86 5.30
C ARG A 12 6.29 14.22 6.63
N HIS A 13 4.97 14.33 6.63
CA HIS A 13 4.20 14.58 7.85
C HIS A 13 3.94 13.27 8.61
N PRO A 14 4.07 13.25 9.96
CA PRO A 14 3.69 12.08 10.75
C PRO A 14 2.20 11.74 10.57
N LEU A 15 1.90 10.44 10.48
CA LEU A 15 0.53 9.96 10.47
C LEU A 15 -0.07 10.02 11.89
N ASP A 16 -1.24 10.63 12.01
CA ASP A 16 -2.03 10.62 13.25
C ASP A 16 -2.79 9.28 13.38
N TRP A 17 -2.05 8.20 13.58
CA TRP A 17 -2.61 6.84 13.64
C TRP A 17 -3.41 6.53 14.90
N GLN A 18 -3.30 7.39 15.92
CA GLN A 18 -4.04 7.30 17.17
C GLN A 18 -5.32 8.15 17.16
N GLY A 19 -5.44 9.08 16.21
CA GLY A 19 -6.64 9.88 16.00
C GLY A 19 -7.86 9.05 15.62
N GLU A 20 -9.04 9.57 15.99
CA GLU A 20 -10.32 8.90 15.75
C GLU A 20 -10.61 8.67 14.26
N ASP A 21 -10.13 9.58 13.40
CA ASP A 21 -10.36 9.51 11.96
C ASP A 21 -9.48 8.48 11.25
N PHE A 22 -8.34 8.06 11.81
CA PHE A 22 -7.37 7.22 11.08
C PHE A 22 -7.98 5.93 10.53
N TYR A 23 -8.85 5.28 11.32
CA TYR A 23 -9.54 4.06 10.94
C TYR A 23 -10.93 4.28 10.32
N ASN A 24 -11.33 5.53 10.07
CA ASN A 24 -12.57 5.85 9.37
C ASN A 24 -12.42 5.52 7.87
N GLU A 25 -13.17 4.51 7.42
CA GLU A 25 -13.11 4.06 6.03
C GLU A 25 -13.65 5.09 5.05
N GLU A 26 -14.73 5.80 5.39
CA GLU A 26 -15.30 6.81 4.50
C GLU A 26 -14.31 7.96 4.24
N SER A 27 -13.66 8.45 5.30
CA SER A 27 -12.60 9.45 5.20
C SER A 27 -11.40 8.93 4.39
N CYS A 28 -10.99 7.68 4.63
CA CYS A 28 -9.94 7.05 3.84
C CYS A 28 -10.31 6.94 2.35
N PHE A 29 -11.55 6.59 2.03
CA PHE A 29 -12.01 6.45 0.65
C PHE A 29 -12.11 7.78 -0.08
N LYS A 30 -12.51 8.85 0.62
CA LYS A 30 -12.46 10.22 0.08
C LYS A 30 -11.03 10.61 -0.31
N GLU A 31 -10.05 10.25 0.52
CA GLU A 31 -8.65 10.53 0.22
C GLU A 31 -8.09 9.63 -0.90
N LEU A 32 -8.49 8.35 -0.94
CA LEU A 32 -8.17 7.45 -2.05
C LEU A 32 -8.68 8.01 -3.38
N GLU A 33 -9.95 8.41 -3.44
CA GLU A 33 -10.59 9.00 -4.62
C GLU A 33 -9.85 10.26 -5.09
N ARG A 34 -9.54 11.18 -4.16
CA ARG A 34 -8.76 12.39 -4.47
C ARG A 34 -7.37 12.07 -5.03
N ILE A 35 -6.64 11.14 -4.41
CA ILE A 35 -5.29 10.77 -4.87
C ILE A 35 -5.36 10.05 -6.22
N PHE A 36 -6.35 9.18 -6.42
CA PHE A 36 -6.52 8.43 -7.65
C PHE A 36 -6.86 9.35 -8.82
N ASP A 37 -7.70 10.36 -8.60
CA ASP A 37 -8.01 11.40 -9.59
C ASP A 37 -6.74 12.16 -10.02
N ILE A 38 -5.95 12.63 -9.04
CA ILE A 38 -4.66 13.30 -9.32
C ILE A 38 -3.67 12.36 -10.03
N CYS A 39 -3.62 11.08 -9.64
CA CYS A 39 -2.74 10.09 -10.25
C CYS A 39 -3.15 9.80 -11.69
N HIS A 40 -4.45 9.65 -11.96
CA HIS A 40 -5.01 9.46 -13.29
C HIS A 40 -4.71 10.65 -14.20
N GLY A 41 -4.81 11.88 -13.68
CA GLY A 41 -4.53 13.09 -14.45
C GLY A 41 -3.06 13.22 -14.91
N CYS A 42 -2.09 12.67 -14.17
CA CYS A 42 -0.66 12.81 -14.52
C CYS A 42 0.01 11.53 -15.04
N ARG A 43 -0.46 10.34 -14.65
CA ARG A 43 0.04 9.00 -14.99
C ARG A 43 1.56 8.74 -14.88
N ARG A 44 2.32 9.65 -14.25
CA ARG A 44 3.80 9.63 -14.20
C ARG A 44 4.40 8.40 -13.51
N CYS A 45 3.63 7.74 -12.65
CA CYS A 45 4.11 6.64 -11.81
C CYS A 45 3.88 5.24 -12.39
N VAL A 46 3.34 5.13 -13.61
CA VAL A 46 2.96 3.85 -14.26
C VAL A 46 4.04 2.77 -14.23
N SER A 47 5.31 3.15 -14.34
CA SER A 47 6.44 2.21 -14.42
C SER A 47 7.05 1.82 -13.06
N LEU A 48 6.52 2.33 -11.94
CA LEU A 48 7.15 2.14 -10.62
C LEU A 48 6.60 0.95 -9.82
N CYS A 49 5.30 0.66 -9.95
CA CYS A 49 4.58 -0.26 -9.07
C CYS A 49 3.28 -0.72 -9.74
N GLY A 50 2.83 -1.93 -9.43
CA GLY A 50 1.58 -2.51 -9.96
C GLY A 50 0.32 -1.71 -9.63
N SER A 51 0.31 -0.89 -8.56
CA SER A 51 -0.85 -0.07 -8.20
C SER A 51 -1.27 0.88 -9.33
N PHE A 52 -0.31 1.47 -10.05
CA PHE A 52 -0.63 2.50 -11.04
C PHE A 52 -1.22 1.91 -12.32
N PRO A 53 -0.66 0.87 -12.96
CA PRO A 53 -1.34 0.16 -14.03
C PRO A 53 -2.73 -0.32 -13.63
N THR A 54 -2.88 -0.96 -12.46
CA THR A 54 -4.19 -1.41 -11.98
C THR A 54 -5.19 -0.26 -11.85
N LEU A 55 -4.77 0.89 -11.31
CA LEU A 55 -5.63 2.07 -11.23
C LEU A 55 -6.03 2.56 -12.62
N PHE A 56 -5.07 2.67 -13.54
CA PHE A 56 -5.34 3.22 -14.87
C PHE A 56 -6.20 2.29 -15.71
N ASP A 57 -5.98 0.98 -15.64
CA ASP A 57 -6.83 -0.02 -16.30
C ASP A 57 -8.27 0.07 -15.79
N LEU A 58 -8.47 0.17 -14.46
CA LEU A 58 -9.82 0.33 -13.88
C LEU A 58 -10.53 1.59 -14.38
N VAL A 59 -9.80 2.69 -14.52
CA VAL A 59 -10.38 3.95 -15.02
C VAL A 59 -10.65 3.86 -16.53
N ASP A 60 -9.69 3.36 -17.32
CA ASP A 60 -9.80 3.28 -18.78
C ASP A 60 -10.90 2.28 -19.23
N GLU A 61 -11.20 1.28 -18.40
CA GLU A 61 -12.30 0.32 -18.62
C GLU A 61 -13.66 0.78 -18.07
N SER A 62 -13.71 1.93 -17.36
CA SER A 62 -14.95 2.48 -16.81
C SER A 62 -15.79 3.23 -17.86
N GLU A 63 -17.09 3.38 -17.61
CA GLU A 63 -18.00 4.08 -18.53
C GLU A 63 -17.66 5.57 -18.71
N SER A 64 -17.18 6.23 -17.65
CA SER A 64 -16.84 7.66 -17.69
C SER A 64 -15.41 7.92 -18.17
N MET A 65 -14.55 6.89 -18.18
CA MET A 65 -13.09 7.03 -18.32
C MET A 65 -12.45 7.95 -17.26
N GLU A 66 -13.14 8.15 -16.14
CA GLU A 66 -12.72 8.98 -15.00
C GLU A 66 -12.86 8.17 -13.70
N VAL A 67 -12.25 8.65 -12.61
CA VAL A 67 -12.23 7.92 -11.33
C VAL A 67 -13.63 7.72 -10.73
N ASP A 68 -14.60 8.57 -11.09
CA ASP A 68 -16.00 8.45 -10.66
C ASP A 68 -16.73 7.23 -11.25
N GLY A 69 -16.23 6.68 -12.36
CA GLY A 69 -16.76 5.49 -13.02
C GLY A 69 -16.26 4.18 -12.42
N VAL A 70 -15.28 4.24 -11.50
CA VAL A 70 -14.68 3.06 -10.87
C VAL A 70 -15.48 2.65 -9.63
N ASP A 71 -15.87 1.38 -9.53
CA ASP A 71 -16.49 0.85 -8.31
C ASP A 71 -15.51 1.03 -7.14
N LYS A 72 -15.96 1.69 -6.07
CA LYS A 72 -15.17 1.92 -4.85
C LYS A 72 -14.61 0.61 -4.27
N LYS A 73 -15.27 -0.52 -4.46
CA LYS A 73 -14.75 -1.84 -4.03
C LYS A 73 -13.45 -2.21 -4.75
N ASP A 74 -13.27 -1.75 -5.98
CA ASP A 74 -12.10 -2.05 -6.79
C ASP A 74 -10.88 -1.20 -6.40
N TYR A 75 -11.06 -0.17 -5.58
CA TYR A 75 -9.93 0.57 -4.98
C TYR A 75 -9.02 -0.36 -4.18
N TRP A 76 -9.57 -1.44 -3.60
CA TRP A 76 -8.78 -2.45 -2.91
C TRP A 76 -7.78 -3.17 -3.83
N LYS A 77 -8.09 -3.34 -5.12
CA LYS A 77 -7.14 -3.91 -6.10
C LYS A 77 -5.90 -3.03 -6.23
N VAL A 78 -6.08 -1.71 -6.26
CA VAL A 78 -4.99 -0.72 -6.30
C VAL A 78 -4.18 -0.75 -4.99
N VAL A 79 -4.88 -0.75 -3.86
CA VAL A 79 -4.28 -0.79 -2.51
C VAL A 79 -3.42 -2.05 -2.35
N ASP A 80 -3.89 -3.20 -2.80
CA ASP A 80 -3.21 -4.48 -2.64
C ASP A 80 -1.89 -4.54 -3.40
N GLN A 81 -1.80 -3.87 -4.56
CA GLN A 81 -0.56 -3.78 -5.34
C GLN A 81 0.48 -2.82 -4.76
N CYS A 82 0.15 -2.03 -3.73
CA CYS A 82 1.12 -1.10 -3.13
C CYS A 82 2.02 -1.83 -2.13
N PHE A 83 3.32 -1.78 -2.36
CA PHE A 83 4.34 -2.38 -1.48
C PHE A 83 4.93 -1.41 -0.45
N MET A 84 4.43 -0.18 -0.36
CA MET A 84 4.88 0.85 0.61
C MET A 84 6.39 1.12 0.56
N CYS A 85 6.97 1.15 -0.64
CA CYS A 85 8.41 1.40 -0.85
C CYS A 85 8.78 2.89 -0.98
N ASP A 86 7.78 3.78 -0.94
CA ASP A 86 7.90 5.24 -1.10
C ASP A 86 8.53 5.76 -2.40
N LEU A 87 8.82 4.90 -3.38
CA LEU A 87 9.52 5.31 -4.61
C LEU A 87 8.73 6.35 -5.41
N CYS A 88 7.41 6.20 -5.52
CA CYS A 88 6.54 7.16 -6.21
C CYS A 88 6.56 8.53 -5.53
N TYR A 89 6.49 8.54 -4.20
CA TYR A 89 6.49 9.74 -3.38
C TYR A 89 7.84 10.46 -3.43
N MET A 90 8.95 9.74 -3.28
CA MET A 90 10.27 10.34 -3.17
C MET A 90 10.87 10.80 -4.51
N THR A 91 10.49 10.18 -5.64
CA THR A 91 11.26 10.34 -6.89
C THR A 91 10.46 10.79 -8.11
N LYS A 92 9.13 10.62 -8.13
CA LYS A 92 8.33 10.85 -9.34
C LYS A 92 7.15 11.79 -9.16
N CYS A 93 6.54 11.82 -7.99
CA CYS A 93 5.32 12.59 -7.78
C CYS A 93 5.62 14.10 -7.67
N PRO A 94 5.13 14.94 -8.60
CA PRO A 94 5.34 16.39 -8.55
C PRO A 94 4.47 17.09 -7.51
N TYR A 95 3.56 16.36 -6.85
CA TYR A 95 2.50 16.90 -6.00
C TYR A 95 2.66 16.58 -4.52
N THR A 96 3.84 16.08 -4.12
CA THR A 96 4.21 15.89 -2.72
C THR A 96 4.51 17.23 -2.03
N PRO A 97 4.44 17.30 -0.68
CA PRO A 97 4.81 18.50 0.05
C PRO A 97 6.20 19.04 -0.32
N PRO A 98 6.34 20.35 -0.56
CA PRO A 98 5.43 21.43 -0.14
C PRO A 98 4.31 21.79 -1.14
N HIS A 99 4.08 20.98 -2.17
CA HIS A 99 2.97 21.24 -3.11
C HIS A 99 1.63 21.28 -2.37
N GLU A 100 0.74 22.20 -2.78
CA GLU A 100 -0.54 22.47 -2.10
C GLU A 100 -1.48 21.24 -2.04
N TRP A 101 -1.35 20.32 -2.99
CA TRP A 101 -2.13 19.08 -3.02
C TRP A 101 -1.68 18.05 -1.98
N ASN A 102 -0.50 18.21 -1.37
CA ASN A 102 -0.01 17.36 -0.28
C ASN A 102 -0.25 15.86 -0.55
N LEU A 103 0.14 15.38 -1.74
CA LEU A 103 -0.17 14.02 -2.17
C LEU A 103 0.79 13.04 -1.48
N ASP A 104 0.25 12.15 -0.64
CA ASP A 104 1.00 11.08 0.01
C ASP A 104 0.36 9.72 -0.28
N PHE A 105 0.71 9.16 -1.44
CA PHE A 105 0.21 7.88 -1.89
C PHE A 105 0.57 6.75 -0.91
N PRO A 106 1.84 6.58 -0.50
CA PRO A 106 2.21 5.48 0.40
C PRO A 106 1.50 5.53 1.76
N HIS A 107 1.37 6.71 2.38
CA HIS A 107 0.66 6.81 3.65
C HIS A 107 -0.85 6.53 3.51
N THR A 108 -1.47 6.94 2.41
CA THR A 108 -2.88 6.63 2.15
C THR A 108 -3.08 5.13 1.94
N MET A 109 -2.16 4.46 1.23
CA MET A 109 -2.19 3.00 1.07
C MET A 109 -1.97 2.29 2.41
N LEU A 110 -1.05 2.77 3.25
CA LEU A 110 -0.83 2.26 4.60
C LEU A 110 -2.11 2.36 5.44
N ARG A 111 -2.77 3.53 5.44
CA ARG A 111 -4.06 3.75 6.12
C ARG A 111 -5.12 2.76 5.64
N ALA A 112 -5.29 2.62 4.32
CA ALA A 112 -6.23 1.68 3.73
C ALA A 112 -5.95 0.22 4.16
N LYS A 113 -4.68 -0.21 4.09
CA LYS A 113 -4.27 -1.56 4.54
C LYS A 113 -4.50 -1.77 6.04
N ALA A 114 -4.27 -0.75 6.88
CA ALA A 114 -4.55 -0.82 8.31
C ALA A 114 -6.05 -1.00 8.60
N ILE A 115 -6.91 -0.28 7.87
CA ILE A 115 -8.37 -0.45 7.93
C ILE A 115 -8.78 -1.86 7.48
N LYS A 116 -8.27 -2.32 6.33
CA LYS A 116 -8.52 -3.67 5.80
C LYS A 116 -8.15 -4.75 6.81
N PHE A 117 -6.98 -4.62 7.44
CA PHE A 117 -6.51 -5.54 8.48
C PHE A 117 -7.44 -5.56 9.70
N LYS A 118 -7.82 -4.37 10.21
CA LYS A 118 -8.72 -4.23 11.38
C LYS A 118 -10.11 -4.82 11.13
N LYS A 119 -10.61 -4.72 9.90
CA LYS A 119 -11.89 -5.31 9.48
C LYS A 119 -11.83 -6.82 9.20
N GLY A 120 -10.65 -7.44 9.30
CA GLY A 120 -10.48 -8.85 9.03
C GLY A 120 -10.40 -9.20 7.54
N GLY A 121 -10.19 -8.23 6.65
CA GLY A 121 -10.05 -8.44 5.21
C GLY A 121 -8.70 -9.00 4.76
N VAL A 122 -7.86 -9.45 5.69
CA VAL A 122 -6.53 -10.04 5.46
C VAL A 122 -6.57 -11.50 5.88
N GLY A 123 -6.14 -12.40 5.00
CA GLY A 123 -6.23 -13.85 5.20
C GLY A 123 -5.35 -14.35 6.33
N SER A 124 -5.72 -15.48 6.96
CA SER A 124 -4.92 -16.07 8.06
C SER A 124 -3.51 -16.46 7.64
N ALA A 125 -3.33 -16.94 6.40
CA ALA A 125 -2.01 -17.27 5.85
C ALA A 125 -1.13 -16.02 5.72
N GLU A 126 -1.68 -14.92 5.20
CA GLU A 126 -0.97 -13.64 5.07
C GLU A 126 -0.57 -13.09 6.44
N LYS A 127 -1.47 -13.17 7.43
CA LYS A 127 -1.18 -12.77 8.82
C LYS A 127 -0.06 -13.60 9.43
N PHE A 128 -0.08 -14.91 9.20
CA PHE A 128 0.97 -15.81 9.68
C PHE A 128 2.31 -15.45 9.04
N LEU A 129 2.35 -15.30 7.70
CA LEU A 129 3.57 -14.96 6.96
C LEU A 129 4.18 -13.61 7.38
N ALA A 130 3.33 -12.64 7.73
CA ALA A 130 3.78 -11.34 8.23
C ALA A 130 4.21 -11.34 9.71
N SER A 131 3.91 -12.39 10.47
CA SER A 131 4.19 -12.46 11.92
C SER A 131 5.61 -12.96 12.19
N THR A 132 6.57 -12.04 12.21
CA THR A 132 7.97 -12.37 12.56
C THR A 132 8.09 -12.95 13.97
N ASP A 133 7.28 -12.50 14.93
CA ASP A 133 7.28 -13.02 16.30
C ASP A 133 6.83 -14.50 16.35
N SER A 134 5.79 -14.85 15.59
CA SER A 134 5.35 -16.24 15.48
C SER A 134 6.44 -17.10 14.85
N HIS A 135 7.08 -16.62 13.78
CA HIS A 135 8.18 -17.34 13.17
C HIS A 135 9.39 -17.48 14.10
N GLY A 136 9.78 -16.41 14.79
CA GLY A 136 10.91 -16.37 15.71
C GLY A 136 10.68 -17.27 16.92
N SER A 137 9.48 -17.26 17.51
CA SER A 137 9.13 -18.14 18.62
C SER A 137 9.16 -19.61 18.20
N LEU A 138 8.65 -19.97 17.03
CA LEU A 138 8.69 -21.34 16.49
C LEU A 138 10.11 -21.79 16.16
N ALA A 139 10.88 -20.94 15.49
CA ALA A 139 12.27 -21.21 15.13
C ALA A 139 13.22 -21.21 16.34
N GLY A 140 12.81 -20.58 17.46
CA GLY A 140 13.56 -20.58 18.71
C GLY A 140 13.42 -21.85 19.54
N ILE A 141 12.47 -22.74 19.23
CA ILE A 141 12.24 -23.98 20.00
C ILE A 141 13.35 -24.99 19.65
N PRO A 142 14.22 -25.39 20.61
CA PRO A 142 15.38 -26.24 20.31
C PRO A 142 15.02 -27.56 19.63
N ILE A 143 13.92 -28.18 20.05
CA ILE A 143 13.44 -29.45 19.48
C ILE A 143 13.00 -29.26 18.02
N VAL A 144 12.28 -28.18 17.71
CA VAL A 144 11.82 -27.88 16.34
C VAL A 144 13.03 -27.71 15.42
N VAL A 145 14.03 -26.94 15.86
CA VAL A 145 15.28 -26.73 15.10
C VAL A 145 16.01 -28.05 14.85
N GLN A 146 16.15 -28.88 15.89
CA GLN A 146 16.82 -30.18 15.77
C GLN A 146 16.09 -31.11 14.80
N THR A 147 14.77 -31.18 14.88
CA THR A 147 13.95 -32.00 13.98
C THR A 147 14.02 -31.49 12.54
N VAL A 148 13.87 -30.19 12.30
CA VAL A 148 13.96 -29.61 10.95
C VAL A 148 15.35 -29.86 10.36
N ASN A 149 16.42 -29.65 11.13
CA ASN A 149 17.79 -29.92 10.69
C ASN A 149 18.06 -31.40 10.40
N ALA A 150 17.44 -32.31 11.15
CA ALA A 150 17.54 -33.74 10.89
C ALA A 150 16.79 -34.14 9.60
N VAL A 151 15.58 -33.61 9.41
CA VAL A 151 14.76 -33.86 8.21
C VAL A 151 15.43 -33.31 6.95
N ALA A 152 15.98 -32.09 7.00
CA ALA A 152 16.69 -31.47 5.88
C ALA A 152 17.92 -32.26 5.41
N LYS A 153 18.46 -33.16 6.23
CA LYS A 153 19.57 -34.06 5.87
C LYS A 153 19.11 -35.36 5.19
N THR A 154 17.80 -35.60 5.08
CA THR A 154 17.23 -36.80 4.44
C THR A 154 17.09 -36.61 2.92
N LYS A 155 17.13 -37.70 2.15
CA LYS A 155 16.91 -37.69 0.70
C LYS A 155 15.48 -37.29 0.28
N VAL A 156 14.52 -37.35 1.20
CA VAL A 156 13.10 -37.04 0.90
C VAL A 156 12.84 -35.53 0.93
N ALA A 157 13.61 -34.78 1.72
CA ALA A 157 13.50 -33.34 1.85
C ALA A 157 14.42 -32.55 0.89
N ARG A 158 15.23 -33.24 0.07
CA ARG A 158 16.27 -32.66 -0.77
C ARG A 158 15.99 -32.87 -2.24
#